data_AF-A0A8B8QR61-F1
#
_entry.id   AF-A0A8B8QR61-F1
#
_cell.length_a   1.000
_cell.length_b   1.000
_cell.length_c   1.000
_cell.angle_alpha   90.00
_cell.angle_beta   90.00
_cell.angle_gamma   90.00
#
_symmetry.space_group_name_H-M   'P 1'
#
loop_
_entity.id
_entity.type
_entity.pdbx_description
1 polymer ?
#
loop_
_entity_poly.entity_id
_entity_poly.type
_entity_poly.pdbx_seq_one_letter_code
_entity_poly.pdbx_strand_id
1 'polypeptide(L)'
;MADTAVSEVIPTKKPRNNSRKALKQKNPSSNEANILAQQQQTLPPQPSGDDDDSGSAVKENHESLSQPCSSRKKSKPRANPKKQAAGPTSSFEKEMQEMQEMMEKLRIEKVKTEEMLKEKDEMLKQKEEELEVKGREHEKLQGELKKLQKIKEFKPTMTFPMVQSGREKEHEKERKKGCPERKRPSPPYILWCKDQWNEIKKDNPEAEFKEISNILGTKWKSVTAEEKKPYEEKYQTEKAAYLQIIAKEKREAEAMKLLEEEHKQRTAMDLLDQYLQFKQEAEKKENKKTKKEKDPLKPKQPMSAFFLFSNERRAALLAESKTVLEVAKITGEEWKNMSEKKRRPYEEMAKKNKEKYMEEMEGYKQKKQEEAENVRKEEEEQMKLQKQEALQLLKKKEKTENIIKKTKQNRQKKKNADPNKPKKPASSFIFFSKEARKRLMEERPGTANSTLNALISVKWKEMGDEEKGIWNVRAAEAKAAYQKELEECNKKAAAAAAAATVDELE
;
A
#
# COMPACT_ATOMS: atom_id res chain seq x y z
N MET A 1 6.47 -72.37 -47.03
CA MET A 1 5.36 -72.10 -47.97
C MET A 1 4.25 -71.50 -47.12
N ALA A 2 4.08 -70.17 -47.15
CA ALA A 2 3.33 -69.39 -48.17
C ALA A 2 1.82 -69.40 -47.83
N ASP A 3 1.06 -68.30 -47.82
CA ASP A 3 1.31 -66.88 -48.21
C ASP A 3 1.06 -65.91 -47.01
N THR A 4 1.39 -64.60 -46.96
CA THR A 4 1.16 -63.42 -47.83
C THR A 4 -0.35 -63.07 -48.00
N ALA A 5 -0.87 -61.83 -47.90
CA ALA A 5 -0.31 -60.48 -47.66
C ALA A 5 -1.38 -59.47 -47.07
N VAL A 6 -0.94 -58.34 -46.47
CA VAL A 6 -1.30 -56.91 -46.78
C VAL A 6 -2.78 -56.59 -47.20
N SER A 7 -3.58 -55.64 -46.69
CA SER A 7 -3.49 -54.47 -45.74
C SER A 7 -4.94 -53.88 -45.51
N GLU A 8 -5.34 -52.74 -44.88
CA GLU A 8 -4.76 -51.65 -44.02
C GLU A 8 -5.89 -50.80 -43.34
N VAL A 9 -5.55 -49.57 -42.87
CA VAL A 9 -6.39 -48.38 -42.53
C VAL A 9 -7.04 -48.29 -41.13
N ILE A 10 -6.92 -47.09 -40.54
CA ILE A 10 -7.32 -46.64 -39.19
C ILE A 10 -8.46 -45.59 -39.30
N PRO A 11 -9.54 -45.62 -38.47
CA PRO A 11 -9.69 -44.51 -37.49
C PRO A 11 -10.46 -44.81 -36.18
N THR A 12 -10.09 -44.09 -35.12
CA THR A 12 -10.78 -44.06 -33.81
C THR A 12 -11.97 -43.07 -33.79
N LYS A 13 -13.02 -43.32 -32.99
CA LYS A 13 -14.09 -42.32 -32.67
C LYS A 13 -15.05 -42.69 -31.51
N LYS A 14 -14.92 -41.95 -30.39
CA LYS A 14 -16.04 -41.47 -29.50
C LYS A 14 -16.88 -42.54 -28.75
N PRO A 15 -17.81 -42.21 -27.81
CA PRO A 15 -18.37 -40.92 -27.33
C PRO A 15 -17.55 -40.27 -26.19
N ARG A 16 -17.54 -38.95 -25.92
CA ARG A 16 -18.48 -37.84 -26.16
C ARG A 16 -19.82 -37.92 -25.40
N ASN A 17 -19.76 -37.84 -24.07
CA ASN A 17 -20.94 -37.63 -23.23
C ASN A 17 -21.25 -36.13 -23.07
N ASN A 18 -22.53 -35.78 -22.93
CA ASN A 18 -23.04 -34.42 -23.12
C ASN A 18 -23.87 -33.99 -21.91
N SER A 19 -23.48 -32.93 -21.18
CA SER A 19 -24.28 -32.38 -20.09
C SER A 19 -24.37 -30.85 -20.18
N ARG A 20 -25.48 -30.36 -20.73
CA ARG A 20 -25.83 -28.93 -20.75
C ARG A 20 -26.16 -28.49 -19.31
N LYS A 21 -25.50 -27.46 -18.79
CA LYS A 21 -25.94 -26.80 -17.54
C LYS A 21 -27.09 -25.84 -17.85
N ALA A 22 -28.12 -25.88 -17.02
CA ALA A 22 -29.39 -25.20 -17.28
C ALA A 22 -29.33 -23.68 -16.99
N LEU A 23 -30.16 -22.95 -17.72
CA LEU A 23 -30.45 -21.54 -17.50
C LEU A 23 -31.18 -21.37 -16.15
N LYS A 24 -30.73 -20.44 -15.29
CA LYS A 24 -31.41 -20.13 -14.02
C LYS A 24 -32.23 -18.84 -14.15
N GLN A 25 -33.47 -18.86 -13.65
CA GLN A 25 -34.48 -17.83 -13.89
C GLN A 25 -34.25 -16.58 -13.01
N LYS A 26 -34.75 -15.43 -13.49
CA LYS A 26 -34.99 -14.22 -12.68
C LYS A 26 -36.29 -14.41 -11.89
N ASN A 27 -36.31 -13.91 -10.64
CA ASN A 27 -37.56 -13.56 -9.94
C ASN A 27 -37.58 -12.03 -9.69
N PRO A 28 -38.75 -11.36 -9.72
CA PRO A 28 -38.86 -9.91 -9.59
C PRO A 28 -39.34 -9.43 -8.21
N SER A 29 -39.36 -8.11 -8.03
CA SER A 29 -40.17 -7.31 -7.08
C SER A 29 -39.91 -7.42 -5.57
N SER A 30 -39.60 -6.27 -4.96
CA SER A 30 -40.52 -5.67 -3.98
C SER A 30 -40.21 -4.18 -3.76
N ASN A 31 -41.26 -3.37 -3.61
CA ASN A 31 -41.29 -2.08 -2.90
C ASN A 31 -40.51 -0.89 -3.51
N GLU A 32 -41.01 -0.38 -4.63
CA GLU A 32 -41.32 1.06 -4.66
C GLU A 32 -42.46 1.32 -3.66
N ALA A 33 -42.33 2.29 -2.75
CA ALA A 33 -43.38 2.62 -1.78
C ALA A 33 -43.23 4.02 -1.16
N ASN A 34 -43.46 5.09 -1.95
CA ASN A 34 -44.08 6.36 -1.49
C ASN A 34 -44.15 7.42 -2.60
N ILE A 35 -45.22 7.39 -3.40
CA ILE A 35 -45.69 8.55 -4.19
C ILE A 35 -47.24 8.57 -4.15
N LEU A 36 -47.81 9.78 -3.96
CA LEU A 36 -49.22 10.20 -4.15
C LEU A 36 -50.32 9.87 -3.11
N ALA A 37 -50.57 10.85 -2.24
CA ALA A 37 -51.87 11.50 -2.02
C ALA A 37 -51.55 12.97 -1.62
N GLN A 38 -52.10 14.08 -2.14
CA GLN A 38 -53.49 14.53 -2.36
C GLN A 38 -54.36 14.61 -1.08
N GLN A 39 -55.20 15.64 -0.85
CA GLN A 39 -55.27 17.05 -1.34
C GLN A 39 -56.33 17.83 -0.50
N GLN A 40 -56.29 19.17 -0.52
CA GLN A 40 -57.32 20.20 -0.15
C GLN A 40 -56.85 21.18 0.97
N GLN A 41 -56.61 22.47 0.66
CA GLN A 41 -57.50 23.66 0.73
C GLN A 41 -57.58 24.28 2.15
N THR A 42 -57.65 25.60 2.38
CA THR A 42 -58.25 26.72 1.60
C THR A 42 -57.36 27.99 1.43
N LEU A 43 -57.88 29.00 0.71
CA LEU A 43 -57.32 30.31 0.27
C LEU A 43 -58.08 31.50 0.97
N PRO A 44 -58.08 32.76 0.46
CA PRO A 44 -57.05 33.82 0.19
C PRO A 44 -57.36 35.11 1.06
N PRO A 45 -57.18 36.42 0.69
CA PRO A 45 -56.43 37.19 -0.35
C PRO A 45 -55.31 38.15 0.22
N GLN A 46 -54.25 38.63 -0.48
CA GLN A 46 -54.04 39.34 -1.79
C GLN A 46 -54.35 40.87 -1.77
N PRO A 47 -53.68 41.75 -2.59
CA PRO A 47 -52.54 41.59 -3.55
C PRO A 47 -51.21 42.23 -3.05
N SER A 48 -50.11 42.53 -3.80
CA SER A 48 -49.65 42.30 -5.20
C SER A 48 -48.24 41.61 -5.20
N GLY A 49 -47.21 41.77 -6.05
CA GLY A 49 -46.89 42.60 -7.26
C GLY A 49 -45.35 42.78 -7.42
N ASP A 50 -44.70 43.21 -8.53
CA ASP A 50 -45.04 43.45 -9.95
C ASP A 50 -43.71 43.35 -10.83
N ASP A 51 -43.67 43.71 -12.13
CA ASP A 51 -42.63 43.38 -13.18
C ASP A 51 -41.36 44.33 -13.26
N ASP A 52 -40.34 44.28 -14.16
CA ASP A 52 -40.09 43.59 -15.47
C ASP A 52 -38.59 43.54 -15.98
N ASP A 53 -38.35 42.71 -17.02
CA ASP A 53 -37.34 42.50 -18.12
C ASP A 53 -35.91 43.17 -18.33
N SER A 54 -35.05 42.44 -19.09
CA SER A 54 -33.96 42.81 -20.06
C SER A 54 -32.71 43.67 -19.68
N GLY A 55 -31.52 43.57 -20.30
CA GLY A 55 -30.99 42.62 -21.32
C GLY A 55 -29.93 43.18 -22.33
N SER A 56 -28.79 42.47 -22.53
CA SER A 56 -27.74 42.68 -23.58
C SER A 56 -26.89 43.98 -23.60
N ALA A 57 -25.71 44.11 -24.25
CA ALA A 57 -24.62 43.21 -24.72
C ALA A 57 -23.43 44.08 -25.30
N VAL A 58 -22.51 43.50 -26.11
CA VAL A 58 -21.53 44.19 -27.04
C VAL A 58 -20.27 44.80 -26.35
N LYS A 59 -18.99 44.63 -26.75
CA LYS A 59 -18.19 43.81 -27.72
C LYS A 59 -16.79 43.57 -27.06
N GLU A 60 -16.03 42.47 -27.23
CA GLU A 60 -15.46 41.78 -28.42
C GLU A 60 -14.16 42.41 -29.00
N ASN A 61 -13.06 41.62 -29.07
CA ASN A 61 -11.89 41.72 -30.00
C ASN A 61 -10.88 42.90 -29.84
N HIS A 62 -9.60 42.83 -30.26
CA HIS A 62 -8.74 41.74 -30.76
C HIS A 62 -7.24 42.01 -30.40
N GLU A 63 -6.49 40.93 -30.19
CA GLU A 63 -5.07 40.64 -30.51
C GLU A 63 -4.03 41.72 -30.96
N SER A 64 -2.80 41.59 -30.43
CA SER A 64 -1.48 41.84 -31.04
C SER A 64 -0.78 43.23 -31.14
N LEU A 65 0.51 43.17 -30.75
CA LEU A 65 1.72 43.84 -31.31
C LEU A 65 2.06 45.34 -31.01
N SER A 66 3.28 45.49 -30.48
CA SER A 66 4.31 46.51 -30.80
C SER A 66 4.20 47.98 -30.33
N GLN A 67 5.03 48.28 -29.32
CA GLN A 67 6.01 49.40 -29.21
C GLN A 67 6.25 50.37 -30.40
N PRO A 68 6.86 51.57 -30.19
CA PRO A 68 7.02 52.38 -28.95
C PRO A 68 6.89 53.94 -29.18
N CYS A 69 7.35 54.72 -28.19
CA CYS A 69 7.86 56.11 -28.30
C CYS A 69 6.92 57.28 -28.68
N SER A 70 6.67 58.20 -27.73
CA SER A 70 7.41 59.49 -27.64
C SER A 70 6.74 60.47 -26.63
N SER A 71 7.19 61.73 -26.55
CA SER A 71 7.20 62.52 -25.31
C SER A 71 6.64 63.96 -25.38
N ARG A 72 6.30 64.50 -24.19
CA ARG A 72 6.34 65.92 -23.73
C ARG A 72 5.03 66.78 -23.65
N LYS A 73 4.85 67.32 -22.42
CA LYS A 73 4.42 68.70 -22.05
C LYS A 73 2.93 69.08 -22.29
N LYS A 74 2.19 69.57 -21.26
CA LYS A 74 1.96 70.98 -20.81
C LYS A 74 1.31 71.87 -21.92
N SER A 75 0.25 72.67 -21.69
CA SER A 75 -0.42 73.11 -20.45
C SER A 75 -1.77 73.86 -20.64
N LYS A 76 -2.57 73.98 -19.55
CA LYS A 76 -3.50 75.06 -19.08
C LYS A 76 -3.54 76.44 -19.81
N PRO A 77 -4.55 77.35 -19.59
CA PRO A 77 -5.86 77.25 -18.86
C PRO A 77 -7.07 78.11 -19.42
N ARG A 78 -8.17 78.18 -18.63
CA ARG A 78 -9.24 79.23 -18.55
C ARG A 78 -10.34 79.21 -19.66
N ALA A 79 -11.56 79.73 -19.42
CA ALA A 79 -12.09 80.52 -18.30
C ALA A 79 -13.47 80.03 -17.74
N ASN A 80 -14.08 80.79 -16.82
CA ASN A 80 -15.20 80.39 -15.96
C ASN A 80 -16.26 81.53 -15.85
N PRO A 81 -17.49 81.25 -15.38
CA PRO A 81 -18.13 82.17 -14.43
C PRO A 81 -18.66 81.48 -13.16
N LYS A 82 -18.92 82.28 -12.10
CA LYS A 82 -19.26 81.81 -10.74
C LYS A 82 -20.75 81.99 -10.41
N LYS A 83 -21.23 81.25 -9.40
CA LYS A 83 -21.84 81.84 -8.20
C LYS A 83 -21.54 80.98 -6.95
N GLN A 84 -21.84 81.52 -5.76
CA GLN A 84 -21.49 81.00 -4.42
C GLN A 84 -22.80 81.03 -3.56
N ALA A 85 -22.91 80.57 -2.30
CA ALA A 85 -21.93 80.06 -1.33
C ALA A 85 -22.61 79.17 -0.26
N ALA A 86 -21.93 78.12 0.23
CA ALA A 86 -22.04 77.50 1.57
C ALA A 86 -20.91 76.44 1.67
N GLY A 87 -20.38 76.14 2.87
CA GLY A 87 -19.11 75.41 3.01
C GLY A 87 -19.22 73.87 3.08
N PRO A 88 -18.55 73.10 2.20
CA PRO A 88 -18.54 71.63 2.23
C PRO A 88 -17.18 71.02 2.65
N THR A 89 -16.39 71.71 3.49
CA THR A 89 -15.02 71.28 3.85
C THR A 89 -14.95 69.89 4.47
N SER A 90 -15.90 69.55 5.35
CA SER A 90 -15.95 68.24 6.02
C SER A 90 -16.29 67.05 5.09
N SER A 91 -16.82 67.29 3.88
CA SER A 91 -17.12 66.20 2.93
C SER A 91 -15.89 65.83 2.12
N PHE A 92 -15.21 66.85 1.58
CA PHE A 92 -14.03 66.66 0.73
C PHE A 92 -12.82 66.09 1.49
N GLU A 93 -12.60 66.52 2.73
CA GLU A 93 -11.56 65.94 3.61
C GLU A 93 -11.77 64.43 3.80
N LYS A 94 -13.04 64.01 3.90
CA LYS A 94 -13.44 62.63 4.12
C LYS A 94 -13.36 61.79 2.85
N GLU A 95 -13.82 62.32 1.71
CA GLU A 95 -13.61 61.70 0.39
C GLU A 95 -12.12 61.52 0.06
N MET A 96 -11.27 62.48 0.45
CA MET A 96 -9.81 62.37 0.32
C MET A 96 -9.24 61.26 1.21
N GLN A 97 -9.70 61.12 2.46
CA GLN A 97 -9.30 60.03 3.36
C GLN A 97 -9.79 58.66 2.86
N GLU A 98 -11.04 58.54 2.42
CA GLU A 98 -11.61 57.31 1.85
C GLU A 98 -10.87 56.89 0.57
N MET A 99 -10.43 57.84 -0.26
CA MET A 99 -9.58 57.59 -1.42
C MET A 99 -8.16 57.14 -1.04
N GLN A 100 -7.58 57.71 0.02
CA GLN A 100 -6.29 57.26 0.56
C GLN A 100 -6.39 55.85 1.16
N GLU A 101 -7.45 55.55 1.92
CA GLU A 101 -7.73 54.21 2.44
C GLU A 101 -7.95 53.19 1.34
N MET A 102 -8.65 53.54 0.25
CA MET A 102 -8.83 52.64 -0.89
C MET A 102 -7.49 52.30 -1.55
N MET A 103 -6.63 53.31 -1.76
CA MET A 103 -5.27 53.09 -2.28
C MET A 103 -4.41 52.26 -1.33
N GLU A 104 -4.57 52.40 -0.01
CA GLU A 104 -3.86 51.60 0.99
C GLU A 104 -4.36 50.15 1.03
N LYS A 105 -5.68 49.94 0.95
CA LYS A 105 -6.30 48.60 0.83
C LYS A 105 -5.81 47.88 -0.43
N LEU A 106 -5.74 48.57 -1.58
CA LEU A 106 -5.21 48.02 -2.83
C LEU A 106 -3.70 47.68 -2.75
N ARG A 107 -2.90 48.45 -2.00
CA ARG A 107 -1.49 48.11 -1.71
C ARG A 107 -1.38 46.85 -0.85
N ILE A 108 -2.15 46.76 0.23
CA ILE A 108 -2.17 45.62 1.15
C ILE A 108 -2.65 44.35 0.42
N GLU A 109 -3.70 44.45 -0.40
CA GLU A 109 -4.20 43.35 -1.23
C GLU A 109 -3.14 42.88 -2.23
N LYS A 110 -2.47 43.80 -2.95
CA LYS A 110 -1.35 43.45 -3.84
C LYS A 110 -0.26 42.69 -3.07
N VAL A 111 0.23 43.22 -1.95
CA VAL A 111 1.28 42.57 -1.14
C VAL A 111 0.84 41.17 -0.70
N LYS A 112 -0.41 41.00 -0.26
CA LYS A 112 -0.96 39.69 0.11
C LYS A 112 -1.06 38.70 -1.06
N THR A 113 -1.38 39.17 -2.28
CA THR A 113 -1.34 38.31 -3.48
C THR A 113 0.09 37.94 -3.89
N GLU A 114 1.05 38.84 -3.71
CA GLU A 114 2.48 38.64 -3.99
C GLU A 114 3.11 37.64 -3.00
N GLU A 115 2.70 37.70 -1.73
CA GLU A 115 3.07 36.75 -0.68
C GLU A 115 2.49 35.34 -0.93
N MET A 116 1.19 35.22 -1.26
CA MET A 116 0.56 33.94 -1.64
C MET A 116 1.09 33.32 -2.94
N LEU A 117 1.73 34.11 -3.79
CA LEU A 117 2.48 33.65 -4.97
C LEU A 117 3.83 33.07 -4.53
N LYS A 118 4.59 33.82 -3.73
CA LYS A 118 5.88 33.41 -3.18
C LYS A 118 5.79 32.11 -2.36
N GLU A 119 4.75 31.94 -1.54
CA GLU A 119 4.49 30.69 -0.81
C GLU A 119 4.28 29.49 -1.76
N LYS A 120 3.61 29.69 -2.90
CA LYS A 120 3.41 28.63 -3.89
C LYS A 120 4.70 28.29 -4.62
N ASP A 121 5.49 29.29 -5.01
CA ASP A 121 6.78 29.07 -5.65
C ASP A 121 7.76 28.33 -4.71
N GLU A 122 7.75 28.66 -3.41
CA GLU A 122 8.54 27.95 -2.41
C GLU A 122 8.06 26.50 -2.18
N MET A 123 6.75 26.25 -2.13
CA MET A 123 6.19 24.89 -2.11
C MET A 123 6.55 24.08 -3.39
N LEU A 124 6.56 24.74 -4.55
CA LEU A 124 6.88 24.12 -5.84
C LEU A 124 8.36 23.73 -5.87
N LYS A 125 9.24 24.62 -5.42
CA LYS A 125 10.68 24.36 -5.25
C LYS A 125 10.98 23.20 -4.28
N GLN A 126 10.28 23.13 -3.13
CA GLN A 126 10.42 22.00 -2.20
C GLN A 126 10.05 20.66 -2.84
N LYS A 127 9.01 20.63 -3.70
CA LYS A 127 8.62 19.42 -4.45
C LYS A 127 9.60 19.07 -5.56
N GLU A 128 10.22 20.07 -6.21
CA GLU A 128 11.27 19.84 -7.21
C GLU A 128 12.52 19.22 -6.57
N GLU A 129 12.93 19.71 -5.40
CA GLU A 129 14.03 19.13 -4.62
C GLU A 129 13.71 17.70 -4.14
N GLU A 130 12.48 17.45 -3.66
CA GLU A 130 12.01 16.10 -3.29
C GLU A 130 12.06 15.12 -4.47
N LEU A 131 11.69 15.59 -5.68
CA LEU A 131 11.78 14.80 -6.92
C LEU A 131 13.22 14.56 -7.36
N GLU A 132 14.12 15.54 -7.21
CA GLU A 132 15.56 15.38 -7.52
C GLU A 132 16.23 14.36 -6.57
N VAL A 133 15.86 14.37 -5.29
CA VAL A 133 16.31 13.35 -4.31
C VAL A 133 15.80 11.96 -4.71
N LYS A 134 14.51 11.81 -5.03
CA LYS A 134 13.93 10.54 -5.50
C LYS A 134 14.57 10.05 -6.81
N GLY A 135 14.90 10.95 -7.73
CA GLY A 135 15.65 10.65 -8.94
C GLY A 135 17.03 10.05 -8.63
N ARG A 136 17.77 10.68 -7.71
CA ARG A 136 19.08 10.20 -7.23
C ARG A 136 18.99 8.89 -6.44
N GLU A 137 17.90 8.60 -5.75
CA GLU A 137 17.62 7.27 -5.16
C GLU A 137 17.39 6.21 -6.24
N HIS A 138 16.52 6.50 -7.21
CA HIS A 138 16.18 5.58 -8.30
C HIS A 138 17.39 5.26 -9.20
N GLU A 139 18.26 6.23 -9.48
CA GLU A 139 19.51 5.99 -10.22
C GLU A 139 20.46 5.05 -9.47
N LYS A 140 20.64 5.25 -8.15
CA LYS A 140 21.44 4.34 -7.30
C LYS A 140 20.89 2.92 -7.34
N LEU A 141 19.57 2.76 -7.16
CA LEU A 141 18.90 1.45 -7.23
C LEU A 141 19.03 0.81 -8.62
N GLN A 142 18.93 1.58 -9.70
CA GLN A 142 19.15 1.08 -11.06
C GLN A 142 20.63 0.66 -11.26
N GLY A 143 21.57 1.40 -10.68
CA GLY A 143 22.99 1.06 -10.66
C GLY A 143 23.27 -0.25 -9.89
N GLU A 144 22.60 -0.47 -8.77
CA GLU A 144 22.68 -1.73 -8.01
C GLU A 144 22.01 -2.90 -8.73
N LEU A 145 20.85 -2.67 -9.35
CA LEU A 145 20.19 -3.67 -10.19
C LEU A 145 21.08 -4.09 -11.38
N LYS A 146 21.76 -3.14 -12.02
CA LYS A 146 22.76 -3.41 -13.08
C LYS A 146 23.97 -4.18 -12.54
N LYS A 147 24.47 -3.88 -11.34
CA LYS A 147 25.53 -4.67 -10.68
C LYS A 147 25.08 -6.11 -10.43
N LEU A 148 23.88 -6.29 -9.86
CA LEU A 148 23.30 -7.61 -9.56
C LEU A 148 23.01 -8.43 -10.83
N GLN A 149 22.54 -7.79 -11.90
CA GLN A 149 22.36 -8.44 -13.20
C GLN A 149 23.71 -8.87 -13.79
N LYS A 150 24.73 -8.01 -13.74
CA LYS A 150 26.09 -8.34 -14.23
C LYS A 150 26.75 -9.46 -13.43
N ILE A 151 26.45 -9.58 -12.13
CA ILE A 151 26.82 -10.72 -11.28
C ILE A 151 26.05 -12.00 -11.68
N LYS A 152 24.78 -11.88 -12.08
CA LYS A 152 23.92 -13.00 -12.50
C LYS A 152 24.26 -13.54 -13.90
N GLU A 153 24.81 -12.70 -14.78
CA GLU A 153 25.21 -13.06 -16.15
C GLU A 153 26.63 -13.67 -16.22
N PHE A 154 27.45 -13.49 -15.17
CA PHE A 154 28.76 -14.12 -15.07
C PHE A 154 28.65 -15.62 -14.79
N LYS A 155 28.66 -16.45 -15.84
CA LYS A 155 28.66 -17.91 -15.73
C LYS A 155 29.97 -18.40 -15.09
N PRO A 156 29.94 -19.05 -13.90
CA PRO A 156 31.15 -19.42 -13.19
C PRO A 156 31.71 -20.76 -13.70
N THR A 157 32.73 -20.69 -14.56
CA THR A 157 33.75 -21.74 -14.65
C THR A 157 34.95 -21.31 -13.79
N MET A 158 35.55 -22.28 -13.10
CA MET A 158 36.57 -22.12 -12.05
C MET A 158 36.06 -21.60 -10.70
N THR A 159 36.17 -22.50 -9.73
CA THR A 159 35.93 -22.33 -8.30
C THR A 159 36.86 -21.31 -7.65
N PHE A 160 36.32 -20.31 -6.96
CA PHE A 160 37.00 -19.57 -5.90
C PHE A 160 36.11 -19.53 -4.64
N PRO A 161 36.68 -19.36 -3.42
CA PRO A 161 36.06 -19.83 -2.19
C PRO A 161 34.98 -18.90 -1.59
N MET A 162 34.25 -19.45 -0.61
CA MET A 162 33.07 -18.90 0.08
C MET A 162 33.34 -17.68 0.99
N VAL A 163 33.87 -16.58 0.43
CA VAL A 163 34.15 -15.31 1.14
C VAL A 163 32.90 -14.41 1.27
N GLN A 164 31.71 -15.02 1.39
CA GLN A 164 30.54 -14.36 1.99
C GLN A 164 30.20 -14.93 3.38
N SER A 165 30.76 -16.09 3.75
CA SER A 165 30.69 -16.55 5.14
C SER A 165 31.62 -15.78 6.10
N GLY A 166 32.34 -14.76 5.62
CA GLY A 166 33.16 -13.86 6.44
C GLY A 166 32.29 -12.96 7.32
N ARG A 167 31.60 -11.98 6.71
CA ARG A 167 30.86 -10.93 7.45
C ARG A 167 29.71 -11.45 8.31
N GLU A 168 29.00 -12.49 7.86
CA GLU A 168 28.01 -13.16 8.72
C GLU A 168 28.67 -13.82 9.94
N LYS A 169 29.82 -14.49 9.77
CA LYS A 169 30.59 -15.04 10.90
C LYS A 169 31.30 -13.97 11.72
N GLU A 170 31.54 -12.77 11.21
CA GLU A 170 32.09 -11.66 12.00
C GLU A 170 31.03 -11.16 12.97
N HIS A 171 29.83 -10.82 12.50
CA HIS A 171 28.70 -10.51 13.39
C HIS A 171 28.27 -11.70 14.28
N GLU A 172 28.40 -12.95 13.83
CA GLU A 172 28.15 -14.11 14.70
C GLU A 172 29.28 -14.31 15.73
N LYS A 173 30.54 -14.04 15.38
CA LYS A 173 31.69 -14.08 16.30
C LYS A 173 31.62 -12.95 17.33
N GLU A 174 31.18 -11.75 16.97
CA GLU A 174 30.90 -10.66 17.93
C GLU A 174 29.77 -11.05 18.88
N ARG A 175 28.69 -11.67 18.37
CA ARG A 175 27.60 -12.19 19.19
C ARG A 175 28.02 -13.37 20.08
N LYS A 176 29.01 -14.17 19.68
CA LYS A 176 29.58 -15.28 20.48
C LYS A 176 30.68 -14.85 21.45
N LYS A 177 31.53 -13.88 21.09
CA LYS A 177 32.58 -13.28 21.93
C LYS A 177 31.95 -12.22 22.83
N GLY A 178 30.99 -12.67 23.64
CA GLY A 178 29.92 -11.86 24.22
C GLY A 178 30.39 -10.55 24.84
N CYS A 179 29.98 -9.45 24.20
CA CYS A 179 30.19 -8.08 24.64
C CYS A 179 29.91 -7.94 26.15
N PRO A 180 30.82 -7.35 26.96
CA PRO A 180 30.65 -7.24 28.41
C PRO A 180 29.33 -6.53 28.78
N GLU A 181 28.94 -5.54 27.99
CA GLU A 181 27.75 -4.69 28.13
C GLU A 181 26.42 -5.46 28.07
N ARG A 182 26.39 -6.67 27.48
CA ARG A 182 25.21 -7.55 27.44
C ARG A 182 25.17 -8.57 28.59
N LYS A 183 26.19 -8.64 29.44
CA LYS A 183 26.20 -9.56 30.58
C LYS A 183 25.35 -8.98 31.71
N ARG A 184 24.49 -9.80 32.31
CA ARG A 184 23.72 -9.39 33.48
C ARG A 184 24.70 -8.99 34.61
N PRO A 185 24.52 -7.83 35.25
CA PRO A 185 25.32 -7.38 36.39
C PRO A 185 25.51 -8.42 37.48
N SER A 186 26.71 -8.43 38.06
CA SER A 186 27.10 -9.43 39.07
C SER A 186 26.44 -9.08 40.41
N PRO A 187 25.79 -10.03 41.12
CA PRO A 187 25.21 -9.75 42.44
C PRO A 187 26.24 -9.18 43.44
N PRO A 188 25.81 -8.43 44.47
CA PRO A 188 26.70 -7.72 45.39
C PRO A 188 27.78 -8.60 46.00
N TYR A 189 27.41 -9.82 46.42
CA TYR A 189 28.34 -10.84 46.94
C TYR A 189 29.44 -11.21 45.93
N ILE A 190 29.12 -11.31 44.64
CA ILE A 190 30.07 -11.69 43.58
C ILE A 190 30.99 -10.51 43.21
N LEU A 191 30.52 -9.27 43.36
CA LEU A 191 31.38 -8.07 43.26
C LEU A 191 32.37 -8.04 44.44
N TRP A 192 31.86 -8.10 45.67
CA TRP A 192 32.69 -8.13 46.89
C TRP A 192 33.67 -9.31 46.90
N CYS A 193 33.25 -10.50 46.45
CA CYS A 193 34.13 -11.66 46.34
C CYS A 193 35.31 -11.42 45.39
N LYS A 194 35.14 -10.71 44.28
CA LYS A 194 36.25 -10.43 43.35
C LYS A 194 37.30 -9.51 43.98
N ASP A 195 36.85 -8.48 44.69
CA ASP A 195 37.73 -7.51 45.32
C ASP A 195 38.53 -8.22 46.44
N GLN A 196 37.84 -8.92 47.33
CA GLN A 196 38.41 -9.65 48.48
C GLN A 196 39.17 -10.93 48.11
N TRP A 197 38.95 -11.50 46.92
CA TRP A 197 39.69 -12.69 46.44
C TRP A 197 41.20 -12.46 46.44
N ASN A 198 41.62 -11.28 45.97
CA ASN A 198 43.04 -10.96 45.80
C ASN A 198 43.75 -10.75 47.14
N GLU A 199 43.05 -10.20 48.13
CA GLU A 199 43.56 -10.04 49.50
C GLU A 199 43.70 -11.41 50.18
N ILE A 200 42.64 -12.23 50.20
CA ILE A 200 42.67 -13.54 50.88
C ILE A 200 43.67 -14.49 50.21
N LYS A 201 43.84 -14.42 48.87
CA LYS A 201 44.88 -15.18 48.16
C LYS A 201 46.30 -14.66 48.44
N LYS A 202 46.47 -13.37 48.74
CA LYS A 202 47.77 -12.80 49.15
C LYS A 202 48.13 -13.25 50.57
N ASP A 203 47.13 -13.28 51.47
CA ASP A 203 47.29 -13.75 52.85
C ASP A 203 47.48 -15.27 52.93
N ASN A 204 46.94 -16.03 51.97
CA ASN A 204 46.96 -17.49 51.93
C ASN A 204 47.42 -17.98 50.53
N PRO A 205 48.72 -17.83 50.17
CA PRO A 205 49.21 -18.08 48.81
C PRO A 205 49.14 -19.55 48.37
N GLU A 206 49.16 -20.49 49.31
CA GLU A 206 49.05 -21.94 49.05
C GLU A 206 47.62 -22.51 49.21
N ALA A 207 46.67 -21.72 49.74
CA ALA A 207 45.31 -22.21 49.99
C ALA A 207 44.55 -22.48 48.68
N GLU A 208 43.82 -23.60 48.64
CA GLU A 208 43.12 -24.00 47.43
C GLU A 208 41.92 -23.07 47.16
N PHE A 209 41.49 -22.97 45.89
CA PHE A 209 40.33 -22.18 45.46
C PHE A 209 39.09 -22.41 46.35
N LYS A 210 38.91 -23.65 46.81
CA LYS A 210 37.80 -24.11 47.65
C LYS A 210 37.85 -23.53 49.07
N GLU A 211 39.05 -23.36 49.61
CA GLU A 211 39.31 -22.81 50.95
C GLU A 211 39.16 -21.29 50.94
N ILE A 212 39.75 -20.63 49.95
CA ILE A 212 39.58 -19.18 49.72
C ILE A 212 38.08 -18.84 49.54
N SER A 213 37.34 -19.67 48.79
CA SER A 213 35.88 -19.54 48.63
C SER A 213 35.11 -19.71 49.95
N ASN A 214 35.53 -20.63 50.82
CA ASN A 214 34.93 -20.79 52.15
C ASN A 214 35.23 -19.59 53.07
N ILE A 215 36.47 -19.08 53.07
CA ILE A 215 36.90 -17.91 53.84
C ILE A 215 36.14 -16.64 53.38
N LEU A 216 35.92 -16.49 52.08
CA LEU A 216 35.02 -15.47 51.52
C LEU A 216 33.58 -15.64 52.00
N GLY A 217 33.06 -16.86 51.95
CA GLY A 217 31.69 -17.19 52.40
C GLY A 217 31.45 -16.99 53.90
N THR A 218 32.49 -17.09 54.75
CA THR A 218 32.41 -16.72 56.17
C THR A 218 32.61 -15.22 56.37
N LYS A 219 33.63 -14.60 55.75
CA LYS A 219 33.87 -13.15 55.83
C LYS A 219 32.61 -12.37 55.42
N TRP A 220 31.96 -12.68 54.29
CA TRP A 220 30.73 -11.99 53.86
C TRP A 220 29.56 -12.08 54.86
N LYS A 221 29.49 -13.14 55.69
CA LYS A 221 28.47 -13.24 56.74
C LYS A 221 28.78 -12.28 57.89
N SER A 222 30.05 -12.17 58.29
CA SER A 222 30.52 -11.28 59.35
C SER A 222 30.64 -9.81 58.94
N VAL A 223 30.89 -9.52 57.66
CA VAL A 223 30.93 -8.17 57.08
C VAL A 223 29.64 -7.42 57.42
N THR A 224 29.77 -6.18 57.89
CA THR A 224 28.67 -5.36 58.38
C THR A 224 27.70 -4.95 57.27
N ALA A 225 26.51 -4.46 57.65
CA ALA A 225 25.58 -3.87 56.69
C ALA A 225 26.16 -2.65 55.95
N GLU A 226 27.14 -1.97 56.56
CA GLU A 226 27.69 -0.71 56.04
C GLU A 226 28.70 -0.96 54.92
N GLU A 227 29.58 -1.94 55.11
CA GLU A 227 30.49 -2.45 54.09
C GLU A 227 29.74 -3.10 52.90
N LYS A 228 28.50 -3.58 53.12
CA LYS A 228 27.63 -4.13 52.08
C LYS A 228 26.93 -3.06 51.22
N LYS A 229 26.59 -1.88 51.78
CA LYS A 229 25.95 -0.76 51.06
C LYS A 229 26.62 -0.44 49.71
N PRO A 230 27.94 -0.19 49.60
CA PRO A 230 28.56 0.19 48.33
C PRO A 230 28.50 -0.92 47.27
N TYR A 231 28.44 -2.21 47.65
CA TYR A 231 28.29 -3.31 46.69
C TYR A 231 26.85 -3.51 46.24
N GLU A 232 25.88 -3.23 47.10
CA GLU A 232 24.46 -3.16 46.70
C GLU A 232 24.21 -1.98 45.76
N GLU A 233 24.75 -0.80 46.05
CA GLU A 233 24.61 0.40 45.21
C GLU A 233 25.27 0.23 43.84
N LYS A 234 26.51 -0.31 43.78
CA LYS A 234 27.15 -0.73 42.52
C LYS A 234 26.29 -1.71 41.73
N TYR A 235 25.71 -2.72 42.40
CA TYR A 235 24.83 -3.68 41.73
C TYR A 235 23.55 -3.04 41.17
N GLN A 236 22.86 -2.18 41.92
CA GLN A 236 21.62 -1.55 41.46
C GLN A 236 21.88 -0.53 40.34
N THR A 237 23.02 0.19 40.37
CA THR A 237 23.42 1.12 39.28
C THR A 237 23.81 0.37 38.01
N GLU A 238 24.64 -0.68 38.07
CA GLU A 238 24.92 -1.55 36.93
C GLU A 238 23.63 -2.16 36.36
N LYS A 239 22.71 -2.61 37.22
CA LYS A 239 21.41 -3.19 36.86
C LYS A 239 20.48 -2.20 36.19
N ALA A 240 20.46 -0.94 36.64
CA ALA A 240 19.73 0.14 35.97
C ALA A 240 20.30 0.41 34.57
N ALA A 241 21.62 0.52 34.43
CA ALA A 241 22.29 0.70 33.14
C ALA A 241 22.00 -0.46 32.17
N TYR A 242 22.14 -1.71 32.63
CA TYR A 242 21.81 -2.91 31.85
C TYR A 242 20.35 -2.91 31.36
N LEU A 243 19.39 -2.53 32.20
CA LEU A 243 17.98 -2.43 31.80
C LEU A 243 17.74 -1.30 30.79
N GLN A 244 18.44 -0.16 30.89
CA GLN A 244 18.38 0.89 29.88
C GLN A 244 18.96 0.45 28.52
N ILE A 245 20.08 -0.27 28.53
CA ILE A 245 20.69 -0.86 27.31
C ILE A 245 19.71 -1.82 26.64
N ILE A 246 19.15 -2.78 27.37
CA ILE A 246 18.16 -3.74 26.84
C ILE A 246 16.89 -3.02 26.33
N ALA A 247 16.45 -1.95 27.00
CA ALA A 247 15.33 -1.13 26.52
C ALA A 247 15.66 -0.36 25.23
N LYS A 248 16.90 0.13 25.08
CA LYS A 248 17.39 0.79 23.87
C LYS A 248 17.49 -0.19 22.71
N GLU A 249 18.15 -1.35 22.90
CA GLU A 249 18.23 -2.41 21.89
C GLU A 249 16.85 -2.88 21.43
N LYS A 250 15.86 -2.97 22.33
CA LYS A 250 14.49 -3.33 21.97
C LYS A 250 13.84 -2.27 21.05
N ARG A 251 13.96 -0.98 21.37
CA ARG A 251 13.43 0.12 20.53
C ARG A 251 14.11 0.14 19.16
N GLU A 252 15.42 -0.05 19.12
CA GLU A 252 16.20 -0.09 17.87
C GLU A 252 15.79 -1.28 16.99
N ALA A 253 15.59 -2.47 17.57
CA ALA A 253 15.08 -3.63 16.85
C ALA A 253 13.64 -3.44 16.33
N GLU A 254 12.79 -2.73 17.09
CA GLU A 254 11.41 -2.40 16.71
C GLU A 254 11.37 -1.38 15.57
N ALA A 255 12.21 -0.33 15.63
CA ALA A 255 12.38 0.65 14.55
C ALA A 255 12.94 0.01 13.27
N MET A 256 13.96 -0.84 13.38
CA MET A 256 14.53 -1.58 12.23
C MET A 256 13.49 -2.51 11.58
N LYS A 257 12.64 -3.18 12.38
CA LYS A 257 11.52 -3.98 11.84
C LYS A 257 10.52 -3.11 11.08
N LEU A 258 10.19 -1.93 11.61
CA LEU A 258 9.24 -1.01 10.98
C LEU A 258 9.78 -0.50 9.64
N LEU A 259 11.06 -0.14 9.57
CA LEU A 259 11.76 0.25 8.34
C LEU A 259 11.79 -0.91 7.32
N GLU A 260 12.07 -2.15 7.75
CA GLU A 260 12.03 -3.33 6.87
C GLU A 260 10.62 -3.62 6.32
N GLU A 261 9.57 -3.25 7.07
CA GLU A 261 8.17 -3.43 6.66
C GLU A 261 7.66 -2.27 5.79
N GLU A 262 8.14 -1.05 6.00
CA GLU A 262 7.94 0.12 5.14
C GLU A 262 8.62 -0.06 3.78
N HIS A 263 9.89 -0.49 3.75
CA HIS A 263 10.60 -0.75 2.49
C HIS A 263 9.86 -1.79 1.64
N LYS A 264 9.32 -2.86 2.25
CA LYS A 264 8.51 -3.86 1.53
C LYS A 264 7.22 -3.26 0.97
N GLN A 265 6.58 -2.33 1.70
CA GLN A 265 5.41 -1.62 1.21
C GLN A 265 5.74 -0.68 0.04
N ARG A 266 6.84 0.08 0.13
CA ARG A 266 7.35 0.95 -0.95
C ARG A 266 7.64 0.14 -2.21
N THR A 267 8.47 -0.91 -2.12
CA THR A 267 8.75 -1.81 -3.27
C THR A 267 7.49 -2.46 -3.86
N ALA A 268 6.50 -2.83 -3.02
CA ALA A 268 5.24 -3.38 -3.50
C ALA A 268 4.33 -2.33 -4.17
N MET A 269 4.44 -1.05 -3.79
CA MET A 269 3.73 0.04 -4.43
C MET A 269 4.38 0.47 -5.74
N ASP A 270 5.71 0.58 -5.78
CA ASP A 270 6.48 0.89 -6.99
C ASP A 270 6.22 -0.15 -8.10
N LEU A 271 6.14 -1.44 -7.73
CA LEU A 271 5.81 -2.53 -8.66
C LEU A 271 4.36 -2.47 -9.17
N LEU A 272 3.42 -1.98 -8.34
CA LEU A 272 2.02 -1.78 -8.74
C LEU A 272 1.90 -0.57 -9.69
N ASP A 273 2.65 0.49 -9.45
CA ASP A 273 2.69 1.68 -10.32
C ASP A 273 3.32 1.37 -11.68
N GLN A 274 4.40 0.58 -11.71
CA GLN A 274 4.97 0.07 -12.96
C GLN A 274 3.98 -0.78 -13.77
N TYR A 275 3.18 -1.62 -13.11
CA TYR A 275 2.12 -2.40 -13.77
C TYR A 275 0.97 -1.52 -14.30
N LEU A 276 0.53 -0.54 -13.50
CA LEU A 276 -0.43 0.50 -13.89
C LEU A 276 0.02 1.25 -15.14
N GLN A 277 1.28 1.71 -15.15
CA GLN A 277 1.85 2.49 -16.25
C GLN A 277 1.96 1.66 -17.52
N PHE A 278 2.35 0.39 -17.42
CA PHE A 278 2.33 -0.57 -18.54
C PHE A 278 0.91 -0.79 -19.10
N LYS A 279 -0.09 -0.98 -18.23
CA LYS A 279 -1.50 -1.17 -18.62
C LYS A 279 -2.04 0.06 -19.37
N GLN A 280 -1.81 1.26 -18.81
CA GLN A 280 -2.18 2.51 -19.48
C GLN A 280 -1.45 2.70 -20.81
N GLU A 281 -0.18 2.31 -20.93
CA GLU A 281 0.55 2.44 -22.19
C GLU A 281 0.03 1.47 -23.26
N ALA A 282 -0.40 0.26 -22.86
CA ALA A 282 -1.08 -0.69 -23.76
C ALA A 282 -2.44 -0.13 -24.23
N GLU A 283 -3.25 0.42 -23.33
CA GLU A 283 -4.54 1.05 -23.64
C GLU A 283 -4.37 2.31 -24.53
N LYS A 284 -3.31 3.10 -24.30
CA LYS A 284 -2.92 4.23 -25.17
C LYS A 284 -2.43 3.76 -26.55
N LYS A 285 -1.84 2.56 -26.67
CA LYS A 285 -1.42 1.95 -27.95
C LYS A 285 -2.59 1.33 -28.72
N GLU A 286 -3.60 0.79 -28.05
CA GLU A 286 -4.87 0.37 -28.66
C GLU A 286 -5.64 1.58 -29.22
N ASN A 287 -5.93 2.57 -28.36
CA ASN A 287 -6.68 3.78 -28.73
C ASN A 287 -6.02 4.64 -29.82
N LYS A 288 -4.73 4.40 -30.14
CA LYS A 288 -4.01 5.05 -31.25
C LYS A 288 -4.24 4.38 -32.61
N LYS A 289 -4.69 3.12 -32.65
CA LYS A 289 -4.99 2.36 -33.88
C LYS A 289 -6.42 2.59 -34.35
N THR A 290 -7.37 2.73 -33.42
CA THR A 290 -8.76 3.09 -33.70
C THR A 290 -8.87 4.55 -34.12
N LYS A 291 -8.93 4.80 -35.42
CA LYS A 291 -9.13 6.13 -36.02
C LYS A 291 -10.46 6.71 -35.54
N LYS A 292 -10.42 7.59 -34.54
CA LYS A 292 -11.57 8.14 -33.79
C LYS A 292 -12.82 8.32 -34.67
N GLU A 293 -13.79 7.45 -34.45
CA GLU A 293 -15.13 7.61 -34.98
C GLU A 293 -15.73 8.90 -34.41
N LYS A 294 -16.43 9.68 -35.25
CA LYS A 294 -16.96 10.98 -34.83
C LYS A 294 -18.22 10.72 -34.00
N ASP A 295 -18.02 10.79 -32.68
CA ASP A 295 -19.00 10.63 -31.59
C ASP A 295 -20.46 10.83 -32.07
N PRO A 296 -21.22 9.74 -32.31
CA PRO A 296 -22.53 9.81 -32.96
C PRO A 296 -23.56 10.64 -32.21
N LEU A 297 -23.35 10.87 -30.91
CA LEU A 297 -24.24 11.63 -30.03
C LEU A 297 -23.92 13.13 -30.01
N LYS A 298 -22.85 13.59 -30.68
CA LYS A 298 -22.54 15.02 -30.72
C LYS A 298 -23.58 15.79 -31.55
N PRO A 299 -24.22 16.84 -30.99
CA PRO A 299 -25.13 17.71 -31.74
C PRO A 299 -24.49 18.26 -33.02
N LYS A 300 -25.29 18.34 -34.09
CA LYS A 300 -24.84 18.84 -35.41
C LYS A 300 -25.07 20.35 -35.48
N GLN A 301 -24.13 21.07 -36.10
CA GLN A 301 -24.26 22.52 -36.26
C GLN A 301 -25.55 22.89 -37.03
N PRO A 302 -26.29 23.92 -36.60
CA PRO A 302 -27.54 24.33 -37.20
C PRO A 302 -27.29 25.07 -38.52
N MET A 303 -28.27 25.00 -39.41
CA MET A 303 -28.18 25.67 -40.71
C MET A 303 -28.42 27.17 -40.58
N SER A 304 -27.52 27.96 -41.19
CA SER A 304 -27.65 29.42 -41.29
C SER A 304 -28.86 29.82 -42.16
N ALA A 305 -29.33 31.06 -42.01
CA ALA A 305 -30.52 31.60 -42.68
C ALA A 305 -30.55 31.34 -44.20
N PHE A 306 -29.41 31.58 -44.87
CA PHE A 306 -29.25 31.28 -46.31
C PHE A 306 -29.44 29.79 -46.63
N PHE A 307 -28.98 28.87 -45.76
CA PHE A 307 -29.15 27.43 -45.98
C PHE A 307 -30.57 26.95 -45.68
N LEU A 308 -31.29 27.59 -44.75
CA LEU A 308 -32.71 27.33 -44.53
C LEU A 308 -33.53 27.71 -45.77
N PHE A 309 -33.42 28.97 -46.22
CA PHE A 309 -34.00 29.44 -47.48
C PHE A 309 -33.57 28.57 -48.67
N SER A 310 -32.27 28.25 -48.75
CA SER A 310 -31.73 27.46 -49.86
C SER A 310 -32.27 26.05 -49.90
N ASN A 311 -32.63 25.42 -48.77
CA ASN A 311 -33.22 24.08 -48.79
C ASN A 311 -34.67 24.10 -49.25
N GLU A 312 -35.47 25.06 -48.77
CA GLU A 312 -36.85 25.28 -49.22
C GLU A 312 -36.88 25.59 -50.72
N ARG A 313 -36.04 26.53 -51.17
CA ARG A 313 -35.97 26.91 -52.59
C ARG A 313 -35.38 25.81 -53.48
N ARG A 314 -34.43 25.01 -52.96
CA ARG A 314 -33.90 23.82 -53.64
C ARG A 314 -34.98 22.76 -53.84
N ALA A 315 -35.85 22.53 -52.86
CA ALA A 315 -36.95 21.58 -52.99
C ALA A 315 -37.91 22.00 -54.13
N ALA A 316 -38.31 23.28 -54.16
CA ALA A 316 -39.15 23.83 -55.23
C ALA A 316 -38.48 23.75 -56.62
N LEU A 317 -37.22 24.18 -56.74
CA LEU A 317 -36.53 24.23 -58.04
C LEU A 317 -36.13 22.83 -58.57
N LEU A 318 -35.93 21.81 -57.72
CA LEU A 318 -35.79 20.42 -58.18
C LEU A 318 -37.12 19.81 -58.65
N ALA A 319 -38.26 20.21 -58.05
CA ALA A 319 -39.58 19.80 -58.56
C ALA A 319 -39.85 20.39 -59.97
N GLU A 320 -39.27 21.56 -60.26
CA GLU A 320 -39.21 22.16 -61.61
C GLU A 320 -38.11 21.54 -62.52
N SER A 321 -37.53 20.40 -62.15
CA SER A 321 -36.51 19.63 -62.90
C SER A 321 -35.17 20.33 -63.19
N LYS A 322 -34.85 21.42 -62.49
CA LYS A 322 -33.61 22.21 -62.70
C LYS A 322 -32.38 21.52 -62.13
N THR A 323 -31.23 21.68 -62.80
CA THR A 323 -29.97 21.05 -62.40
C THR A 323 -29.43 21.65 -61.10
N VAL A 324 -28.83 20.84 -60.22
CA VAL A 324 -28.37 21.28 -58.88
C VAL A 324 -27.45 22.51 -58.91
N LEU A 325 -26.64 22.68 -59.97
CA LEU A 325 -25.79 23.85 -60.19
C LEU A 325 -26.58 25.13 -60.54
N GLU A 326 -27.65 25.00 -61.31
CA GLU A 326 -28.55 26.11 -61.68
C GLU A 326 -29.38 26.53 -60.47
N VAL A 327 -29.91 25.55 -59.73
CA VAL A 327 -30.60 25.74 -58.45
C VAL A 327 -29.74 26.55 -57.49
N ALA A 328 -28.44 26.24 -57.38
CA ALA A 328 -27.52 26.96 -56.51
C ALA A 328 -27.30 28.43 -56.95
N LYS A 329 -27.15 28.68 -58.26
CA LYS A 329 -27.01 30.06 -58.80
C LYS A 329 -28.27 30.89 -58.54
N ILE A 330 -29.43 30.39 -58.98
CA ILE A 330 -30.74 31.06 -58.83
C ILE A 330 -30.99 31.40 -57.36
N THR A 331 -30.79 30.44 -56.46
CA THR A 331 -30.98 30.64 -55.01
C THR A 331 -30.01 31.68 -54.43
N GLY A 332 -28.76 31.72 -54.88
CA GLY A 332 -27.77 32.69 -54.42
C GLY A 332 -28.10 34.13 -54.84
N GLU A 333 -28.53 34.32 -56.09
CA GLU A 333 -28.96 35.60 -56.63
C GLU A 333 -30.28 36.07 -56.02
N GLU A 334 -31.25 35.16 -55.88
CA GLU A 334 -32.54 35.43 -55.23
C GLU A 334 -32.35 35.83 -53.76
N TRP A 335 -31.50 35.12 -52.99
CA TRP A 335 -31.16 35.53 -51.62
C TRP A 335 -30.48 36.90 -51.57
N LYS A 336 -29.52 37.17 -52.47
CA LYS A 336 -28.81 38.47 -52.56
C LYS A 336 -29.77 39.63 -52.86
N ASN A 337 -30.80 39.39 -53.66
CA ASN A 337 -31.79 40.39 -54.05
C ASN A 337 -33.04 40.43 -53.14
N MET A 338 -33.23 39.47 -52.22
CA MET A 338 -34.29 39.52 -51.21
C MET A 338 -34.11 40.71 -50.26
N SER A 339 -35.20 41.42 -49.99
CA SER A 339 -35.26 42.47 -48.98
C SER A 339 -35.21 41.89 -47.56
N GLU A 340 -34.72 42.67 -46.59
CA GLU A 340 -34.60 42.27 -45.18
C GLU A 340 -35.91 41.74 -44.60
N LYS A 341 -37.05 42.33 -44.95
CA LYS A 341 -38.39 41.86 -44.52
C LYS A 341 -38.68 40.40 -44.94
N LYS A 342 -38.09 39.91 -46.02
CA LYS A 342 -38.17 38.50 -46.45
C LYS A 342 -37.05 37.62 -45.89
N ARG A 343 -35.91 38.19 -45.50
CA ARG A 343 -34.81 37.45 -44.86
C ARG A 343 -35.06 37.21 -43.36
N ARG A 344 -35.65 38.18 -42.65
CA ARG A 344 -35.95 38.11 -41.20
C ARG A 344 -36.50 36.77 -40.70
N PRO A 345 -37.56 36.16 -41.29
CA PRO A 345 -38.05 34.86 -40.80
C PRO A 345 -36.99 33.74 -40.86
N TYR A 346 -36.11 33.74 -41.86
CA TYR A 346 -35.00 32.78 -41.95
C TYR A 346 -33.87 33.12 -40.97
N GLU A 347 -33.64 34.40 -40.68
CA GLU A 347 -32.64 34.88 -39.72
C GLU A 347 -33.07 34.60 -38.27
N GLU A 348 -34.34 34.83 -37.94
CA GLU A 348 -34.97 34.46 -36.67
C GLU A 348 -34.99 32.94 -36.47
N MET A 349 -35.37 32.16 -37.50
CA MET A 349 -35.33 30.70 -37.45
C MET A 349 -33.89 30.17 -37.30
N ALA A 350 -32.91 30.80 -37.96
CA ALA A 350 -31.49 30.46 -37.77
C ALA A 350 -30.98 30.83 -36.37
N LYS A 351 -31.41 31.96 -35.79
CA LYS A 351 -31.10 32.35 -34.41
C LYS A 351 -31.68 31.34 -33.42
N LYS A 352 -32.96 30.98 -33.56
CA LYS A 352 -33.64 29.98 -32.72
C LYS A 352 -33.02 28.58 -32.82
N ASN A 353 -32.59 28.17 -34.01
CA ASN A 353 -31.84 26.93 -34.22
C ASN A 353 -30.42 27.00 -33.63
N LYS A 354 -29.78 28.18 -33.61
CA LYS A 354 -28.48 28.40 -32.95
C LYS A 354 -28.60 28.31 -31.44
N GLU A 355 -29.64 28.89 -30.86
CA GLU A 355 -29.93 28.85 -29.41
C GLU A 355 -30.13 27.40 -28.94
N LYS A 356 -31.04 26.67 -29.57
CA LYS A 356 -31.24 25.22 -29.31
C LYS A 356 -29.96 24.39 -29.44
N TYR A 357 -29.15 24.63 -30.48
CA TYR A 357 -27.88 23.91 -30.63
C TYR A 357 -26.89 24.24 -29.51
N MET A 358 -26.88 25.46 -28.96
CA MET A 358 -26.02 25.80 -27.82
C MET A 358 -26.50 25.08 -26.55
N GLU A 359 -27.80 25.03 -26.29
CA GLU A 359 -28.42 24.25 -25.19
C GLU A 359 -28.09 22.76 -25.32
N GLU A 360 -28.32 22.15 -26.49
CA GLU A 360 -27.98 20.74 -26.78
C GLU A 360 -26.48 20.47 -26.62
N MET A 361 -25.62 21.39 -27.09
CA MET A 361 -24.16 21.27 -26.92
C MET A 361 -23.71 21.45 -25.48
N GLU A 362 -24.42 22.21 -24.66
CA GLU A 362 -24.15 22.37 -23.23
C GLU A 362 -24.52 21.10 -22.46
N GLY A 363 -25.73 20.58 -22.66
CA GLY A 363 -26.15 19.29 -22.10
C GLY A 363 -25.24 18.14 -22.55
N TYR A 364 -24.80 18.12 -23.81
CA TYR A 364 -23.82 17.16 -24.31
C TYR A 364 -22.43 17.31 -23.65
N LYS A 365 -21.94 18.54 -23.40
CA LYS A 365 -20.69 18.76 -22.64
C LYS A 365 -20.82 18.24 -21.20
N GLN A 366 -21.88 18.62 -20.50
CA GLN A 366 -22.12 18.25 -19.10
C GLN A 366 -22.20 16.73 -18.95
N LYS A 367 -23.05 16.07 -19.77
CA LYS A 367 -23.16 14.60 -19.79
C LYS A 367 -21.83 13.92 -20.10
N LYS A 368 -21.02 14.47 -21.01
CA LYS A 368 -19.70 13.91 -21.36
C LYS A 368 -18.64 14.14 -20.27
N GLN A 369 -18.78 15.18 -19.45
CA GLN A 369 -17.97 15.38 -18.25
C GLN A 369 -18.37 14.39 -17.15
N GLU A 370 -19.67 14.22 -16.90
CA GLU A 370 -20.23 13.24 -15.96
C GLU A 370 -19.82 11.80 -16.33
N GLU A 371 -19.96 11.41 -17.60
CA GLU A 371 -19.52 10.12 -18.13
C GLU A 371 -18.02 9.90 -17.90
N ALA A 372 -17.17 10.89 -18.16
CA ALA A 372 -15.73 10.82 -17.92
C ALA A 372 -15.35 10.79 -16.42
N GLU A 373 -16.16 11.41 -15.56
CA GLU A 373 -15.95 11.36 -14.11
C GLU A 373 -16.40 10.01 -13.52
N ASN A 374 -17.48 9.43 -14.03
CA ASN A 374 -17.96 8.11 -13.62
C ASN A 374 -16.99 7.00 -14.08
N VAL A 375 -16.46 7.04 -15.30
CA VAL A 375 -15.39 6.13 -15.75
C VAL A 375 -14.15 6.25 -14.85
N ARG A 376 -13.75 7.46 -14.43
CA ARG A 376 -12.64 7.65 -13.47
C ARG A 376 -12.92 7.01 -12.11
N LYS A 377 -14.14 7.15 -11.57
CA LYS A 377 -14.55 6.52 -10.31
C LYS A 377 -14.51 4.99 -10.42
N GLU A 378 -15.04 4.43 -11.52
CA GLU A 378 -14.99 2.99 -11.78
C GLU A 378 -13.55 2.47 -11.93
N GLU A 379 -12.66 3.23 -12.59
CA GLU A 379 -11.22 2.91 -12.67
C GLU A 379 -10.55 2.94 -11.30
N GLU A 380 -10.82 3.93 -10.45
CA GLU A 380 -10.30 4.00 -9.08
C GLU A 380 -10.82 2.85 -8.20
N GLU A 381 -12.10 2.49 -8.31
CA GLU A 381 -12.67 1.35 -7.56
C GLU A 381 -12.09 0.01 -8.01
N GLN A 382 -11.93 -0.22 -9.33
CA GLN A 382 -11.24 -1.40 -9.84
C GLN A 382 -9.79 -1.48 -9.36
N MET A 383 -9.06 -0.35 -9.36
CA MET A 383 -7.68 -0.31 -8.87
C MET A 383 -7.57 -0.54 -7.36
N LYS A 384 -8.52 -0.01 -6.57
CA LYS A 384 -8.67 -0.27 -5.14
C LYS A 384 -8.92 -1.75 -4.86
N LEU A 385 -9.74 -2.41 -5.68
CA LEU A 385 -10.01 -3.85 -5.58
C LEU A 385 -8.78 -4.70 -5.94
N GLN A 386 -8.10 -4.40 -7.06
CA GLN A 386 -6.86 -5.09 -7.45
C GLN A 386 -5.75 -4.93 -6.40
N LYS A 387 -5.60 -3.73 -5.82
CA LYS A 387 -4.65 -3.47 -4.71
C LYS A 387 -4.97 -4.33 -3.47
N GLN A 388 -6.25 -4.51 -3.13
CA GLN A 388 -6.66 -5.41 -2.05
C GLN A 388 -6.37 -6.88 -2.36
N GLU A 389 -6.63 -7.35 -3.58
CA GLU A 389 -6.33 -8.73 -3.98
C GLU A 389 -4.82 -9.02 -3.95
N ALA A 390 -4.01 -8.11 -4.49
CA ALA A 390 -2.55 -8.21 -4.45
C ALA A 390 -2.01 -8.31 -3.00
N LEU A 391 -2.55 -7.50 -2.08
CA LEU A 391 -2.22 -7.57 -0.64
C LEU A 391 -2.67 -8.88 0.01
N GLN A 392 -3.82 -9.44 -0.38
CA GLN A 392 -4.22 -10.78 0.07
C GLN A 392 -3.30 -11.89 -0.47
N LEU A 393 -2.86 -11.79 -1.73
CA LEU A 393 -1.93 -12.74 -2.35
C LEU A 393 -0.54 -12.68 -1.70
N LEU A 394 -0.04 -11.48 -1.36
CA LEU A 394 1.19 -11.32 -0.58
C LEU A 394 1.05 -11.96 0.82
N LYS A 395 -0.03 -11.67 1.56
CA LYS A 395 -0.29 -12.30 2.87
C LYS A 395 -0.49 -13.81 2.79
N LYS A 396 -0.95 -14.36 1.66
CA LYS A 396 -1.01 -15.82 1.39
C LYS A 396 0.40 -16.38 1.14
N LYS A 397 1.21 -15.74 0.27
CA LYS A 397 2.60 -16.14 -0.01
C LYS A 397 3.46 -16.15 1.25
N GLU A 398 3.44 -15.06 2.04
CA GLU A 398 4.23 -14.94 3.26
C GLU A 398 3.86 -16.01 4.31
N LYS A 399 2.58 -16.36 4.44
CA LYS A 399 2.13 -17.49 5.27
C LYS A 399 2.69 -18.82 4.76
N THR A 400 2.66 -19.08 3.45
CA THR A 400 3.24 -20.31 2.90
C THR A 400 4.77 -20.37 3.05
N GLU A 401 5.48 -19.25 2.86
CA GLU A 401 6.93 -19.19 3.08
C GLU A 401 7.30 -19.41 4.54
N ASN A 402 6.57 -18.81 5.49
CA ASN A 402 6.77 -19.06 6.92
C ASN A 402 6.51 -20.54 7.29
N ILE A 403 5.50 -21.19 6.69
CA ILE A 403 5.25 -22.63 6.86
C ILE A 403 6.41 -23.45 6.26
N ILE A 404 6.91 -23.11 5.08
CA ILE A 404 8.05 -23.77 4.43
C ILE A 404 9.34 -23.59 5.26
N LYS A 405 9.60 -22.38 5.77
CA LYS A 405 10.75 -22.03 6.63
C LYS A 405 10.72 -22.80 7.94
N LYS A 406 9.56 -22.84 8.62
CA LYS A 406 9.33 -23.65 9.83
C LYS A 406 9.49 -25.16 9.57
N THR A 407 9.04 -25.64 8.41
CA THR A 407 9.19 -27.04 7.99
C THR A 407 10.64 -27.39 7.68
N LYS A 408 11.38 -26.52 6.97
CA LYS A 408 12.83 -26.66 6.72
C LYS A 408 13.62 -26.70 8.03
N GLN A 409 13.37 -25.78 8.96
CA GLN A 409 14.00 -25.77 10.29
C GLN A 409 13.71 -27.04 11.09
N ASN A 410 12.46 -27.54 11.07
CA ASN A 410 12.12 -28.79 11.77
C ASN A 410 12.79 -30.02 11.11
N ARG A 411 12.91 -30.04 9.78
CA ARG A 411 13.66 -31.07 9.04
C ARG A 411 15.17 -31.00 9.30
N GLN A 412 15.75 -29.81 9.47
CA GLN A 412 17.14 -29.63 9.89
C GLN A 412 17.36 -30.09 11.34
N LYS A 413 16.45 -29.76 12.28
CA LYS A 413 16.49 -30.30 13.65
C LYS A 413 16.41 -31.83 13.71
N LYS A 414 15.75 -32.48 12.73
CA LYS A 414 15.76 -33.94 12.58
C LYS A 414 16.99 -34.50 11.86
N LYS A 415 17.65 -33.74 10.98
CA LYS A 415 18.92 -34.15 10.33
C LYS A 415 20.13 -34.00 11.25
N ASN A 416 20.10 -33.02 12.15
CA ASN A 416 21.14 -32.77 13.15
C ASN A 416 20.86 -33.54 14.47
N ALA A 417 19.87 -34.43 14.47
CA ALA A 417 19.69 -35.41 15.53
C ALA A 417 20.47 -36.67 15.15
N ASP A 418 21.54 -36.93 15.91
CA ASP A 418 22.39 -38.12 15.80
C ASP A 418 21.55 -39.40 15.69
N PRO A 419 21.71 -40.22 14.61
CA PRO A 419 20.92 -41.42 14.38
C PRO A 419 20.95 -42.45 15.52
N ASN A 420 22.08 -42.54 16.25
CA ASN A 420 22.27 -43.48 17.35
C ASN A 420 21.87 -42.91 18.71
N LYS A 421 21.43 -41.64 18.79
CA LYS A 421 21.01 -41.07 20.07
C LYS A 421 19.63 -41.61 20.47
N PRO A 422 19.51 -42.27 21.63
CA PRO A 422 18.24 -42.89 22.01
C PRO A 422 17.13 -41.84 22.20
N LYS A 423 15.89 -42.28 22.00
CA LYS A 423 14.69 -41.43 22.03
C LYS A 423 14.26 -41.21 23.48
N LYS A 424 13.98 -39.95 23.85
CA LYS A 424 13.50 -39.60 25.19
C LYS A 424 12.29 -40.46 25.60
N PRO A 425 12.21 -40.89 26.87
CA PRO A 425 11.16 -41.77 27.36
C PRO A 425 9.79 -41.10 27.29
N ALA A 426 8.74 -41.92 27.19
CA ALA A 426 7.37 -41.44 27.30
C ALA A 426 7.06 -41.05 28.76
N SER A 427 6.30 -39.95 28.93
CA SER A 427 5.74 -39.57 30.23
C SER A 427 4.58 -40.50 30.63
N SER A 428 4.19 -40.52 31.90
CA SER A 428 3.11 -41.37 32.44
C SER A 428 1.79 -41.18 31.70
N PHE A 429 1.38 -39.93 31.47
CA PHE A 429 0.24 -39.60 30.61
C PHE A 429 0.37 -40.17 29.19
N ILE A 430 1.58 -40.24 28.62
CA ILE A 430 1.77 -40.77 27.27
C ILE A 430 1.62 -42.30 27.24
N PHE A 431 2.12 -43.02 28.26
CA PHE A 431 1.87 -44.45 28.42
C PHE A 431 0.37 -44.74 28.58
N PHE A 432 -0.30 -44.03 29.49
CA PHE A 432 -1.76 -44.10 29.63
C PHE A 432 -2.46 -43.79 28.31
N SER A 433 -2.07 -42.72 27.61
CA SER A 433 -2.71 -42.32 26.35
C SER A 433 -2.59 -43.38 25.27
N LYS A 434 -1.56 -44.23 25.27
CA LYS A 434 -1.43 -45.33 24.31
C LYS A 434 -2.46 -46.42 24.62
N GLU A 435 -2.53 -46.86 25.87
CA GLU A 435 -3.44 -47.94 26.28
C GLU A 435 -4.91 -47.48 26.23
N ALA A 436 -5.20 -46.27 26.71
CA ALA A 436 -6.53 -45.66 26.63
C ALA A 436 -6.96 -45.40 25.18
N ARG A 437 -6.06 -45.00 24.26
CA ARG A 437 -6.38 -44.88 22.83
C ARG A 437 -6.65 -46.23 22.19
N LYS A 438 -5.91 -47.28 22.57
CA LYS A 438 -6.15 -48.64 22.09
C LYS A 438 -7.57 -49.08 22.49
N ARG A 439 -7.89 -49.05 23.79
CA ARG A 439 -9.22 -49.43 24.30
C ARG A 439 -10.34 -48.61 23.66
N LEU A 440 -10.23 -47.27 23.61
CA LEU A 440 -11.26 -46.41 23.00
C LEU A 440 -11.39 -46.58 21.47
N MET A 441 -10.35 -47.04 20.77
CA MET A 441 -10.40 -47.36 19.34
C MET A 441 -11.05 -48.72 19.08
N GLU A 442 -10.89 -49.67 20.02
CA GLU A 442 -11.54 -50.99 20.01
C GLU A 442 -13.02 -50.87 20.42
N GLU A 443 -13.34 -50.05 21.43
CA GLU A 443 -14.70 -49.71 21.87
C GLU A 443 -15.48 -48.88 20.84
N ARG A 444 -14.79 -48.03 20.06
CA ARG A 444 -15.41 -47.07 19.11
C ARG A 444 -14.67 -46.97 17.77
N PRO A 445 -14.66 -48.05 16.96
CA PRO A 445 -14.05 -48.03 15.63
C PRO A 445 -14.64 -46.92 14.75
N GLY A 446 -13.78 -46.27 13.95
CA GLY A 446 -14.16 -45.16 13.07
C GLY A 446 -14.23 -43.77 13.75
N THR A 447 -14.04 -43.65 15.07
CA THR A 447 -14.00 -42.34 15.72
C THR A 447 -12.74 -41.52 15.38
N ALA A 448 -12.90 -40.20 15.25
CA ALA A 448 -11.82 -39.31 14.88
C ALA A 448 -10.74 -39.23 15.97
N ASN A 449 -9.46 -39.24 15.56
CA ASN A 449 -8.30 -39.16 16.47
C ASN A 449 -8.31 -37.91 17.38
N SER A 450 -8.90 -36.80 16.95
CA SER A 450 -9.13 -35.61 17.78
C SER A 450 -10.06 -35.90 18.96
N THR A 451 -11.21 -36.52 18.69
CA THR A 451 -12.21 -36.92 19.69
C THR A 451 -11.65 -37.96 20.66
N LEU A 452 -10.91 -38.96 20.15
CA LEU A 452 -10.21 -39.93 21.00
C LEU A 452 -9.21 -39.23 21.94
N ASN A 453 -8.39 -38.30 21.44
CA ASN A 453 -7.45 -37.55 22.27
C ASN A 453 -8.14 -36.68 23.34
N ALA A 454 -9.32 -36.13 23.06
CA ALA A 454 -10.12 -35.40 24.04
C ALA A 454 -10.63 -36.34 25.16
N LEU A 455 -11.24 -37.47 24.80
CA LEU A 455 -11.74 -38.48 25.75
C LEU A 455 -10.63 -39.03 26.66
N ILE A 456 -9.44 -39.29 26.11
CA ILE A 456 -8.25 -39.69 26.88
C ILE A 456 -7.83 -38.60 27.87
N SER A 457 -7.89 -37.33 27.47
CA SER A 457 -7.50 -36.20 28.31
C SER A 457 -8.49 -35.93 29.45
N VAL A 458 -9.76 -36.27 29.26
CA VAL A 458 -10.79 -36.30 30.32
C VAL A 458 -10.51 -37.47 31.28
N LYS A 459 -10.40 -38.70 30.75
CA LYS A 459 -10.18 -39.91 31.55
C LYS A 459 -8.90 -39.86 32.40
N TRP A 460 -7.84 -39.19 31.95
CA TRP A 460 -6.62 -38.95 32.76
C TRP A 460 -6.83 -38.00 33.94
N LYS A 461 -7.74 -37.03 33.84
CA LYS A 461 -8.10 -36.14 34.97
C LYS A 461 -8.92 -36.89 36.01
N GLU A 462 -9.84 -37.74 35.54
CA GLU A 462 -10.80 -38.49 36.36
C GLU A 462 -10.16 -39.65 37.16
N MET A 463 -9.09 -40.26 36.65
CA MET A 463 -8.36 -41.31 37.37
C MET A 463 -7.85 -40.84 38.74
N GLY A 464 -7.85 -41.75 39.73
CA GLY A 464 -7.26 -41.51 41.04
C GLY A 464 -5.73 -41.37 40.99
N ASP A 465 -5.13 -40.78 42.02
CA ASP A 465 -3.67 -40.63 42.08
C ASP A 465 -2.95 -41.98 42.29
N GLU A 466 -3.62 -42.99 42.84
CA GLU A 466 -3.16 -44.39 42.88
C GLU A 466 -3.08 -45.01 41.48
N GLU A 467 -4.12 -44.84 40.66
CA GLU A 467 -4.14 -45.31 39.26
C GLU A 467 -3.08 -44.59 38.43
N LYS A 468 -2.93 -43.27 38.59
CA LYS A 468 -1.83 -42.48 38.01
C LYS A 468 -0.47 -42.97 38.51
N GLY A 469 -0.38 -43.46 39.75
CA GLY A 469 0.82 -44.07 40.34
C GLY A 469 1.39 -45.19 39.48
N ILE A 470 0.56 -46.12 39.01
CA ILE A 470 0.97 -47.22 38.10
C ILE A 470 1.64 -46.65 36.83
N TRP A 471 1.09 -45.58 36.26
CA TRP A 471 1.64 -44.92 35.08
C TRP A 471 2.91 -44.12 35.37
N ASN A 472 3.03 -43.56 36.58
CA ASN A 472 4.23 -42.86 37.05
C ASN A 472 5.39 -43.84 37.27
N VAL A 473 5.15 -45.04 37.80
CA VAL A 473 6.14 -46.12 37.89
C VAL A 473 6.60 -46.54 36.49
N ARG A 474 5.67 -46.88 35.57
CA ARG A 474 6.00 -47.23 34.17
C ARG A 474 6.83 -46.13 33.46
N ALA A 475 6.62 -44.86 33.79
CA ALA A 475 7.40 -43.74 33.25
C ALA A 475 8.76 -43.55 33.93
N ALA A 476 8.89 -43.85 35.22
CA ALA A 476 10.15 -43.86 35.95
C ALA A 476 11.06 -45.00 35.46
N GLU A 477 10.52 -46.20 35.28
CA GLU A 477 11.20 -47.36 34.68
C GLU A 477 11.72 -47.04 33.28
N ALA A 478 10.86 -46.50 32.40
CA ALA A 478 11.26 -46.08 31.06
C ALA A 478 12.34 -45.00 31.06
N LYS A 479 12.34 -44.10 32.06
CA LYS A 479 13.38 -43.08 32.25
C LYS A 479 14.69 -43.69 32.77
N ALA A 480 14.64 -44.67 33.66
CA ALA A 480 15.82 -45.39 34.13
C ALA A 480 16.46 -46.24 33.01
N ALA A 481 15.64 -46.92 32.21
CA ALA A 481 16.10 -47.63 31.01
C ALA A 481 16.78 -46.68 30.01
N TYR A 482 16.17 -45.52 29.73
CA TYR A 482 16.75 -44.49 28.87
C TYR A 482 18.07 -43.92 29.41
N GLN A 483 18.18 -43.73 30.72
CA GLN A 483 19.40 -43.26 31.38
C GLN A 483 20.53 -44.29 31.22
N LYS A 484 20.23 -45.57 31.45
CA LYS A 484 21.17 -46.69 31.24
C LYS A 484 21.59 -46.82 29.77
N GLU A 485 20.65 -46.67 28.83
CA GLU A 485 20.89 -46.69 27.39
C GLU A 485 21.81 -45.52 26.96
N LEU A 486 21.58 -44.31 27.48
CA LEU A 486 22.48 -43.15 27.26
C LEU A 486 23.89 -43.40 27.81
N GLU A 487 24.01 -43.98 29.00
CA GLU A 487 25.30 -44.29 29.62
C GLU A 487 26.05 -45.39 28.85
N GLU A 488 25.33 -46.38 28.30
CA GLU A 488 25.90 -47.44 27.46
C GLU A 488 26.34 -46.91 26.09
N CYS A 489 25.52 -46.07 25.44
CA CYS A 489 25.90 -45.35 24.22
C CYS A 489 27.12 -44.44 24.46
N ASN A 490 27.20 -43.74 25.60
CA ASN A 490 28.32 -42.88 25.93
C ASN A 490 29.60 -43.69 26.19
N LYS A 491 29.50 -44.83 26.89
CA LYS A 491 30.62 -45.78 27.07
C LYS A 491 31.11 -46.35 25.74
N LYS A 492 30.20 -46.71 24.83
CA LYS A 492 30.54 -47.18 23.47
C LYS A 492 31.20 -46.09 22.64
N ALA A 493 30.73 -44.84 22.72
CA ALA A 493 31.36 -43.70 22.04
C ALA A 493 32.77 -43.40 22.59
N ALA A 494 32.96 -43.44 23.91
CA ALA A 494 34.27 -43.27 24.54
C ALA A 494 35.25 -44.40 24.18
N ALA A 495 34.78 -45.66 24.16
CA ALA A 495 35.59 -46.80 23.73
C ALA A 495 35.99 -46.72 22.25
N ALA A 496 35.08 -46.30 21.36
CA ALA A 496 35.39 -46.09 19.95
C ALA A 496 36.39 -44.94 19.72
N ALA A 497 36.28 -43.85 20.48
CA ALA A 497 37.26 -42.76 20.44
C ALA A 497 38.64 -43.22 20.95
N ALA A 498 38.69 -43.99 22.05
CA ALA A 498 39.93 -44.54 22.58
C ALA A 498 40.61 -45.53 21.61
N ALA A 499 39.84 -46.38 20.93
CA ALA A 499 40.35 -47.28 19.90
C ALA A 499 40.95 -46.51 18.71
N ALA A 500 40.24 -45.48 18.22
CA ALA A 500 40.72 -44.64 17.12
C ALA A 500 42.03 -43.90 17.45
N THR A 501 42.27 -43.55 18.73
CA THR A 501 43.56 -42.95 19.17
C THR A 501 44.70 -43.96 19.38
N VAL A 502 44.44 -45.27 19.28
CA VAL A 502 45.48 -46.31 19.23
C VAL A 502 45.83 -46.64 17.78
N ASP A 503 44.81 -46.71 16.91
CA ASP A 503 44.89 -46.90 15.45
C ASP A 503 45.58 -45.71 14.69
N GLU A 504 45.97 -44.65 15.42
CA GLU A 504 46.70 -43.47 14.92
C GLU A 504 48.12 -43.36 15.54
N LEU A 505 48.59 -44.43 16.22
CA LEU A 505 49.91 -44.51 16.89
C LEU A 505 50.71 -45.80 16.59
N GLU A 506 50.21 -46.69 15.71
CA GLU A 506 51.00 -47.72 15.00
C GLU A 506 51.31 -47.30 13.56
#